data_AF-A0A849VCK6-F1
#
_entry.id   AF-A0A849VCK6-F1
#
_cell.length_a   1.000
_cell.length_b   1.000
_cell.length_c   1.000
_cell.angle_alpha   90.00
_cell.angle_beta   90.00
_cell.angle_gamma   90.00
#
_symmetry.space_group_name_H-M   'P 1'
#
loop_
_entity.id
_entity.type
_entity.pdbx_description
1 polymer ?
#
loop_
_entity_poly.entity_id
_entity_poly.type
_entity_poly.pdbx_seq_one_letter_code
_entity_poly.pdbx_strand_id
1 'polypeptide(L)' 'MSNEALYSFFQDFFEARGVILPTEIEDYNFIASGVLDSFEVLSLIMQIELEFSVSFSPEELLDEKNASIGGLISSIQAKL' A
#
# COMPACT_ATOMS: atom_id res chain seq x y z
N MET A 1 5.50 14.24 4.25
CA MET A 1 4.37 13.44 4.79
C MET A 1 4.86 12.69 6.03
N SER A 2 4.04 12.49 7.07
CA SER A 2 4.43 11.65 8.23
C SER A 2 4.10 10.18 7.96
N ASN A 3 4.87 9.26 8.57
CA ASN A 3 4.58 7.81 8.49
C ASN A 3 3.17 7.50 9.04
N GLU A 4 2.73 8.24 10.06
CA GLU A 4 1.41 8.08 10.68
C GLU A 4 0.26 8.26 9.66
N ALA A 5 0.37 9.25 8.77
CA ALA A 5 -0.66 9.48 7.75
C ALA A 5 -0.72 8.32 6.74
N LEU A 6 0.44 7.78 6.36
CA LEU A 6 0.51 6.61 5.48
C LEU A 6 -0.07 5.37 6.16
N TYR A 7 0.30 5.09 7.41
CA TYR A 7 -0.28 3.94 8.13
C TYR A 7 -1.79 4.09 8.33
N SER A 8 -2.29 5.29 8.64
CA SER A 8 -3.74 5.54 8.76
C SER A 8 -4.45 5.22 7.44
N PHE A 9 -3.89 5.68 6.32
CA PHE A 9 -4.45 5.38 4.99
C PHE A 9 -4.54 3.87 4.74
N PHE A 10 -3.47 3.10 5.04
CA PHE A 10 -3.51 1.64 4.87
C PHE A 10 -4.51 0.98 5.82
N GLN A 11 -4.60 1.43 7.07
CA GLN A 11 -5.61 0.91 8.01
C GLN A 11 -7.02 1.14 7.47
N ASP A 12 -7.34 2.37 7.08
CA ASP A 12 -8.66 2.72 6.54
C ASP A 12 -9.00 1.94 5.27
N PHE A 13 -8.03 1.78 4.36
CA PHE A 13 -8.22 1.06 3.11
C PHE A 13 -8.55 -0.43 3.31
N PHE A 14 -7.86 -1.09 4.23
CA PHE A 14 -8.06 -2.51 4.52
C PHE A 14 -9.28 -2.73 5.42
N GLU A 15 -9.54 -1.85 6.39
CA GLU A 15 -10.73 -1.91 7.24
C GLU A 15 -12.01 -1.75 6.42
N ALA A 16 -12.03 -0.86 5.42
CA ALA A 16 -13.15 -0.71 4.49
C ALA A 16 -13.47 -2.00 3.68
N ARG A 17 -12.52 -2.94 3.62
CA ARG A 17 -12.65 -4.26 2.98
C ARG A 17 -12.85 -5.40 3.99
N GLY A 18 -13.02 -5.07 5.26
CA GLY A 18 -13.18 -6.05 6.34
C GLY A 18 -11.89 -6.78 6.73
N VAL A 19 -10.72 -6.23 6.37
CA VAL A 19 -9.42 -6.79 6.69
C VAL A 19 -8.80 -6.00 7.84
N ILE A 20 -8.52 -6.68 8.95
CA ILE A 20 -7.78 -6.10 10.08
C ILE A 20 -6.30 -6.41 9.89
N LEU A 21 -5.50 -5.36 9.70
CA LEU A 21 -4.06 -5.50 9.56
C LEU A 21 -3.40 -5.84 10.91
N PRO A 22 -2.30 -6.62 10.90
CA PRO A 22 -1.55 -6.93 12.11
C PRO A 22 -0.82 -5.69 12.64
N THR A 23 -0.34 -5.77 13.89
CA THR A 23 0.47 -4.71 14.51
C THR A 23 1.78 -4.46 13.78
N GLU A 24 2.43 -5.52 13.29
CA GLU A 24 3.63 -5.45 12.43
C GLU A 24 3.20 -5.24 10.96
N ILE A 25 2.55 -4.10 10.72
CA ILE A 25 1.96 -3.76 9.42
C ILE A 25 3.03 -3.67 8.30
N GLU A 26 4.26 -3.30 8.62
CA GLU A 26 5.32 -3.07 7.62
C GLU A 26 5.68 -4.33 6.83
N ASP A 27 5.74 -5.47 7.49
CA ASP A 27 6.08 -6.76 6.87
C ASP A 27 4.87 -7.43 6.22
N TYR A 28 3.69 -6.80 6.30
CA TYR A 28 2.47 -7.38 5.76
C TYR A 28 2.48 -7.38 4.23
N ASN A 29 2.65 -8.56 3.65
CA ASN A 29 2.56 -8.77 2.21
C ASN A 29 1.09 -8.97 1.81
N PHE A 30 0.47 -7.92 1.30
CA PHE A 30 -0.96 -7.90 0.94
C PHE A 30 -1.26 -8.67 -0.36
N ILE A 31 -0.24 -8.94 -1.19
CA ILE A 31 -0.38 -9.78 -2.39
C ILE A 31 -0.34 -11.27 -1.99
N ALA A 32 0.68 -11.67 -1.23
CA ALA A 32 0.89 -13.06 -0.83
C ALA A 32 -0.15 -13.56 0.17
N SER A 33 -0.69 -12.67 1.01
CA SER A 33 -1.80 -13.00 1.91
C SER A 33 -3.12 -13.27 1.17
N GLY A 34 -3.23 -12.86 -0.09
CA GLY A 34 -4.44 -13.05 -0.91
C GLY A 34 -5.64 -12.26 -0.43
N VAL A 35 -5.45 -11.28 0.47
CA VAL A 35 -6.54 -10.46 1.00
C VAL A 35 -7.01 -9.39 0.03
N LEU A 36 -6.14 -8.99 -0.90
CA LEU A 36 -6.49 -8.12 -2.02
C LEU A 36 -6.41 -8.93 -3.32
N ASP A 37 -7.43 -8.83 -4.15
CA ASP A 37 -7.35 -9.31 -5.52
C ASP A 37 -6.60 -8.31 -6.43
N SER A 38 -6.40 -8.69 -7.70
CA SER A 38 -5.70 -7.83 -8.67
C SER A 38 -6.36 -6.47 -8.89
N PHE A 39 -7.70 -6.37 -8.81
CA PHE A 39 -8.41 -5.10 -8.97
C PHE A 39 -8.32 -4.24 -7.71
N GLU A 40 -8.32 -4.85 -6.54
CA GLU A 40 -8.15 -4.16 -5.28
C GLU A 40 -6.72 -3.63 -5.12
N VAL A 41 -5.71 -4.38 -5.56
CA VAL A 41 -4.33 -3.87 -5.64
C VAL A 41 -4.25 -2.66 -6.57
N LEU A 42 -4.86 -2.72 -7.76
CA LEU A 42 -4.90 -1.55 -8.65
C LEU A 42 -5.63 -0.37 -8.01
N SER A 43 -6.73 -0.63 -7.29
CA SER A 43 -7.50 0.41 -6.58
C SER A 43 -6.68 1.07 -5.47
N LEU A 44 -5.91 0.27 -4.71
CA LEU A 44 -4.98 0.76 -3.69
C LEU A 44 -3.97 1.74 -4.28
N ILE A 45 -3.32 1.31 -5.36
CA ILE A 45 -2.31 2.11 -6.06
C ILE A 45 -2.91 3.41 -6.59
N MET A 46 -4.05 3.34 -7.27
CA MET A 46 -4.72 4.55 -7.78
C MET A 46 -5.09 5.53 -6.67
N GLN A 47 -5.54 5.03 -5.51
CA GLN A 47 -5.83 5.88 -4.35
C GLN A 47 -4.57 6.52 -3.77
N ILE A 48 -3.47 5.78 -3.69
CA ILE A 48 -2.17 6.31 -3.25
C ILE A 48 -1.71 7.43 -4.18
N GLU A 49 -1.77 7.21 -5.49
CA GLU A 49 -1.37 8.22 -6.48
C GLU A 49 -2.20 9.51 -6.34
N LEU A 50 -3.52 9.36 -6.14
CA LEU A 50 -4.44 10.48 -5.95
C LEU A 50 -4.19 11.23 -4.64
N GLU A 51 -4.10 10.51 -3.52
CA GLU A 51 -4.01 11.09 -2.17
C GLU A 51 -2.64 11.73 -1.92
N PHE A 52 -1.56 11.09 -2.40
CA PHE A 52 -0.19 11.50 -2.13
C PHE A 52 0.50 12.21 -3.29
N SER A 53 -0.20 12.37 -4.43
CA SER A 53 0.35 13.01 -5.65
C SER A 53 1.67 12.38 -6.13
N VAL A 54 1.79 11.06 -5.95
CA VAL A 54 2.90 10.25 -6.46
C VAL A 54 2.44 9.47 -7.70
N SER A 55 3.37 8.92 -8.46
CA SER A 55 3.04 8.01 -9.56
C SER A 55 3.92 6.76 -9.52
N PHE A 56 3.32 5.62 -9.81
CA PHE A 56 3.97 4.32 -9.91
C PHE A 56 4.04 3.87 -11.37
N SER A 57 5.24 3.53 -11.83
CA SER A 57 5.39 2.87 -13.12
C SER A 57 4.96 1.40 -13.04
N PRO A 58 4.61 0.76 -14.17
CA PRO A 58 4.28 -0.66 -14.19
C PRO A 58 5.38 -1.54 -13.59
N GLU A 59 6.65 -1.19 -13.75
CA GLU A 59 7.78 -1.91 -13.17
C GLU A 59 7.80 -1.81 -11.65
N GLU A 60 7.46 -0.65 -11.09
CA GLU A 60 7.37 -0.45 -9.64
C GLU A 60 6.20 -1.24 -9.03
N LEU A 61 5.11 -1.40 -9.77
CA LEU A 61 3.97 -2.24 -9.34
C LEU A 61 4.30 -3.74 -9.32
N LEU A 62 5.29 -4.15 -10.12
CA LEU A 62 5.76 -5.54 -10.20
C LEU A 62 6.95 -5.80 -9.27
N ASP A 63 7.50 -4.80 -8.59
CA ASP A 63 8.60 -4.97 -7.64
C ASP A 63 8.09 -5.72 -6.39
N GLU A 64 8.68 -6.87 -6.10
CA GLU A 64 8.35 -7.68 -4.93
C GLU A 64 8.50 -6.91 -3.62
N LYS A 65 9.36 -5.89 -3.56
CA LYS A 65 9.47 -5.02 -2.38
C LYS A 65 8.19 -4.24 -2.12
N ASN A 66 7.50 -3.81 -3.19
CA ASN A 66 6.24 -3.07 -3.11
C ASN A 66 5.03 -3.98 -2.85
N ALA A 67 5.23 -5.30 -2.75
CA ALA A 67 4.17 -6.23 -2.31
C ALA A 67 3.88 -6.16 -0.81
N SER A 68 4.77 -5.52 -0.03
CA SER A 68 4.60 -5.27 1.41
C SER A 68 4.15 -3.83 1.67
N ILE A 69 3.40 -3.61 2.74
CA ILE A 69 2.98 -2.24 3.12
C ILE A 69 4.22 -1.38 3.43
N GLY A 70 5.21 -1.90 4.15
CA GLY A 70 6.42 -1.15 4.50
C GLY A 70 7.27 -0.78 3.29
N GLY A 71 7.39 -1.69 2.31
CA GLY A 71 8.06 -1.40 1.05
C GLY A 71 7.32 -0.36 0.23
N LEU A 72 5.98 -0.45 0.15
CA LEU A 72 5.17 0.55 -0.55
C LEU A 72 5.25 1.93 0.12
N ILE A 73 5.20 1.99 1.46
CA ILE A 73 5.44 3.21 2.23
C ILE A 73 6.80 3.82 1.89
N SER A 74 7.86 3.01 1.90
CA SER A 74 9.21 3.46 1.57
C SER A 74 9.29 4.05 0.16
N SER A 75 8.62 3.42 -0.81
CA SER A 75 8.54 3.90 -2.19
C SER A 75 7.76 5.20 -2.33
N ILE A 76 6.64 5.36 -1.59
CA ILE A 76 5.90 6.62 -1.55
C ILE A 76 6.79 7.73 -0.97
N GLN A 77 7.47 7.46 0.13
CA GLN A 77 8.35 8.43 0.79
C GLN A 77 9.52 8.87 -0.10
N ALA A 78 10.08 7.98 -0.90
CA ALA A 78 11.16 8.31 -1.82
C ALA A 78 10.72 9.24 -2.97
N LYS A 79 9.41 9.37 -3.22
CA LYS A 79 8.81 10.18 -4.29
C LYS A 79 8.26 11.53 -3.82
N LEU A 80 8.18 11.74 -2.51
CA LEU A 80 7.70 12.98 -1.86
C LEU A 80 8.84 13.97 -1.61
#